data_AF-A0A846ABG7-F1
#
_entry.id   AF-A0A846ABG7-F1
#
_cell.length_a   1.000
_cell.length_b   1.000
_cell.length_c   1.000
_cell.angle_alpha   90.00
_cell.angle_beta   90.00
_cell.angle_gamma   90.00
#
_symmetry.space_group_name_H-M   'P 1'
#
loop_
_entity.id
_entity.type
_entity.pdbx_description
1 polymer ?
#
loop_
_entity_poly.entity_id
_entity_poly.type
_entity_poly.pdbx_seq_one_letter_code
_entity_poly.pdbx_strand_id
1 'polypeptide(L)' 'MEKKLGKLEKEILSTSKRLSKPEFIKNADALFVEETNNNLAEAEKQA' A
#
# COMPACT_ATOMS: atom_id res chain seq x y z
N MET A 1 2.34 -2.79 -21.82
CA MET A 1 1.59 -2.28 -20.65
C MET A 1 1.51 -3.30 -19.54
N GLU A 2 1.23 -4.57 -19.81
CA GLU A 2 1.11 -5.65 -18.80
C GLU A 2 2.27 -5.75 -17.80
N LYS A 3 3.53 -5.64 -18.26
CA LYS A 3 4.70 -5.71 -17.36
C LYS A 3 4.78 -4.56 -16.33
N LYS A 4 4.18 -3.41 -16.63
CA LYS A 4 4.14 -2.27 -15.69
C LYS A 4 3.00 -2.46 -14.68
N LEU A 5 1.85 -2.96 -15.13
CA LEU A 5 0.69 -3.25 -14.28
C LEU A 5 1.00 -4.34 -13.25
N GLY A 6 1.59 -5.46 -13.68
CA GLY A 6 1.95 -6.55 -12.76
C GLY A 6 3.11 -6.22 -11.80
N LYS A 7 3.86 -5.14 -12.02
CA LYS A 7 4.81 -4.61 -11.03
C LYS A 7 4.07 -3.79 -9.96
N LEU A 8 3.16 -2.93 -10.40
CA LEU A 8 2.34 -2.11 -9.52
C LEU A 8 1.51 -2.96 -8.56
N GLU A 9 0.86 -4.02 -9.06
CA GLU A 9 0.08 -4.96 -8.22
C GLU A 9 0.93 -5.63 -7.13
N LYS A 10 2.19 -5.98 -7.45
CA LYS A 10 3.12 -6.58 -6.48
C LYS A 10 3.56 -5.57 -5.42
N GLU A 11 3.77 -4.31 -5.81
CA GLU A 11 4.13 -3.23 -4.89
C GLU A 11 2.98 -2.89 -3.95
N ILE A 12 1.75 -2.83 -4.47
CA ILE A 12 0.52 -2.68 -3.67
C ILE A 12 0.41 -3.81 -2.65
N LEU A 13 0.50 -5.08 -3.10
CA LEU A 13 0.41 -6.24 -2.21
C LEU A 13 1.51 -6.25 -1.14
N SER A 14 2.74 -5.89 -1.50
CA SER A 14 3.86 -5.78 -0.56
C SER A 14 3.60 -4.73 0.50
N THR A 15 3.07 -3.58 0.09
CA THR A 15 2.80 -2.43 0.97
C THR A 15 1.64 -2.72 1.91
N SER A 16 0.52 -3.27 1.42
CA SER A 16 -0.61 -3.69 2.26
C SER A 16 -0.18 -4.73 3.30
N LYS A 17 0.72 -5.67 2.94
CA LYS A 17 1.26 -6.65 3.88
C LYS A 17 2.20 -6.05 4.94
N ARG A 18 2.87 -4.94 4.64
CA ARG A 18 3.68 -4.21 5.66
C ARG A 18 2.77 -3.44 6.59
N LEU A 19 1.76 -2.76 6.05
CA LEU A 19 0.78 -2.03 6.83
C LEU A 19 -0.10 -2.93 7.70
N SER A 20 -0.30 -4.20 7.36
CA SER A 20 -0.99 -5.14 8.25
C SER A 20 -0.15 -5.58 9.46
N LYS A 21 1.14 -5.21 9.54
CA LYS A 21 2.01 -5.52 10.68
C LYS A 21 1.99 -4.38 11.70
N PRO A 22 1.52 -4.63 12.94
CA PRO A 22 1.47 -3.60 13.98
C PRO A 22 2.85 -3.01 14.33
N GLU A 23 3.90 -3.84 14.27
CA GLU A 23 5.29 -3.42 14.51
C GLU A 23 5.80 -2.46 13.45
N PHE A 24 5.36 -2.62 12.20
CA PHE A 24 5.70 -1.71 11.12
C PHE A 24 4.98 -0.38 11.31
N ILE A 25 3.67 -0.40 11.57
CA ILE A 25 2.87 0.81 11.82
C ILE A 25 3.43 1.61 12.99
N LYS A 26 3.78 0.95 14.10
CA LYS A 26 4.33 1.62 15.29
C LYS A 26 5.64 2.37 15.06
N ASN A 27 6.45 1.90 14.11
CA ASN A 27 7.76 2.47 13.80
C ASN A 27 7.75 3.35 12.53
N ALA A 28 6.64 3.35 11.79
CA ALA A 28 6.48 4.14 10.58
C ALA A 28 5.98 5.55 10.91
N ASP A 29 6.27 6.49 10.02
CA ASP A 29 5.73 7.84 10.10
C ASP A 29 4.19 7.79 10.00
N ALA A 30 3.50 8.50 10.90
CA ALA A 30 2.05 8.51 10.96
C ALA A 30 1.42 9.06 9.67
N LEU A 31 2.01 10.11 9.08
CA LEU A 31 1.55 10.70 7.81
C LEU A 31 1.73 9.71 6.66
N PHE A 32 2.85 8.97 6.66
CA PHE A 32 3.08 7.92 5.67
C PHE A 32 2.02 6.82 5.75
N VAL A 33 1.70 6.35 6.96
CA VAL A 33 0.70 5.29 7.16
C VAL A 33 -0.69 5.76 6.71
N GLU A 34 -1.08 6.98 7.06
CA GLU A 34 -2.35 7.58 6.68
C GLU A 34 -2.46 7.75 5.15
N GLU A 35 -1.47 8.40 4.52
CA GLU A 35 -1.44 8.62 3.08
C GLU A 35 -1.45 7.29 2.32
N THR A 36 -0.67 6.30 2.77
CA THR A 36 -0.61 5.00 2.10
C THR A 36 -1.94 4.24 2.23
N ASN A 37 -2.61 4.28 3.38
CA ASN A 37 -3.94 3.68 3.55
C ASN A 37 -4.98 4.36 2.65
N ASN A 38 -4.95 5.69 2.53
CA ASN A 38 -5.84 6.44 1.65
C ASN A 38 -5.62 6.07 0.18
N ASN A 39 -4.36 6.03 -0.26
CA ASN A 39 -3.99 5.66 -1.62
C ASN A 39 -4.40 4.22 -1.97
N LEU A 40 -4.24 3.28 -1.02
CA LEU A 40 -4.68 1.89 -1.19
C LEU A 40 -6.21 1.81 -1.33
N ALA A 41 -6.96 2.51 -0.47
CA ALA A 41 -8.41 2.53 -0.53
C ALA A 41 -8.95 3.21 -1.81
N GLU A 42 -8.23 4.21 -2.33
CA GLU A 42 -8.57 4.84 -3.61
C GLU A 42 -8.28 3.92 -4.80
N ALA A 43 -7.15 3.19 -4.77
CA ALA A 43 -6.83 2.19 -5.79
C ALA A 43 -7.87 1.05 -5.85
N GLU A 44 -8.39 0.60 -4.71
CA GLU A 44 -9.47 -0.40 -4.66
C GLU A 44 -10.79 0.09 -5.26
N LYS A 45 -11.09 1.40 -5.17
CA LYS A 45 -12.30 1.99 -5.78
C LYS A 45 -12.21 2.14 -7.30
N GLN A 46 -11.00 2.20 -7.84
CA GLN A 46 -10.74 2.38 -9.27
C GLN A 46 -10.51 1.05 -10.00
N ALA A 47 -10.35 -0.06 -9.27
CA ALA A 47 -10.24 -1.42 -9.79
C ALA A 47 -11.61 -2.03 -10.10
#